data_AF-A0A6I1FPI5-F1
#
_entry.id   AF-A0A6I1FPI5-F1
#
_cell.length_a   1.000
_cell.length_b   1.000
_cell.length_c   1.000
_cell.angle_alpha   90.00
_cell.angle_beta   90.00
_cell.angle_gamma   90.00
#
_symmetry.space_group_name_H-M   'P 1'
#
loop_
_entity.id
_entity.type
_entity.pdbx_description
1 polymer ?
#
loop_
_entity_poly.entity_id
_entity_poly.type
_entity_poly.pdbx_seq_one_letter_code
_entity_poly.pdbx_strand_id
1 'polypeptide(L)' 'MEDIRFDKGYLTGIKSTVIYPHYTNHEKIRIRHKKIMPTTAYSLVWFFIEKPREMHNQLMETWEEKK' A
#
# COMPACT_ATOMS: atom_id res chain seq x y z
N MET A 1 12.79 -0.75 5.50
CA MET A 1 12.35 -0.24 4.19
C MET A 1 11.00 -0.84 3.88
N GLU A 2 10.08 -0.06 3.34
CA GLU A 2 8.70 -0.51 3.06
C GLU A 2 8.63 -0.89 1.58
N ASP A 3 7.91 -1.97 1.28
CA ASP A 3 7.88 -2.56 -0.07
C ASP A 3 6.52 -2.23 -0.70
N ILE A 4 6.56 -1.48 -1.80
CA ILE A 4 5.37 -1.03 -2.52
C ILE A 4 5.32 -1.82 -3.83
N ARG A 5 4.21 -2.52 -4.06
CA ARG A 5 4.03 -3.37 -5.23
C ARG A 5 2.75 -3.04 -5.96
N PHE A 6 2.79 -3.19 -7.27
CA PHE A 6 1.58 -3.30 -8.08
C PHE A 6 1.04 -4.74 -7.97
N ASP A 7 -0.24 -4.87 -7.64
CA ASP A 7 -0.94 -6.15 -7.61
C ASP A 7 -2.13 -6.14 -8.58
N LYS A 8 -2.32 -7.27 -9.26
CA LYS A 8 -3.49 -7.52 -10.10
C LYS A 8 -4.13 -8.81 -9.62
N GLY A 9 -5.24 -8.68 -8.91
CA GLY A 9 -5.98 -9.82 -8.37
C GLY A 9 -6.33 -10.82 -9.46
N TYR A 10 -5.82 -12.05 -9.33
CA TYR A 10 -5.96 -13.10 -10.34
C TYR A 10 -7.43 -13.47 -10.62
N LEU A 11 -8.25 -13.52 -9.57
CA LEU A 11 -9.66 -13.94 -9.66
C LEU A 11 -10.63 -12.79 -9.97
N THR A 12 -10.33 -11.59 -9.47
CA THR A 12 -11.24 -10.43 -9.55
C THR A 12 -10.85 -9.45 -10.65
N GLY A 13 -9.65 -9.58 -11.22
CA GLY A 13 -9.07 -8.62 -12.16
C GLY A 13 -8.80 -7.24 -11.56
N ILE A 14 -9.02 -7.07 -10.25
CA ILE A 14 -8.90 -5.80 -9.56
C ILE A 14 -7.42 -5.42 -9.47
N LYS A 15 -7.11 -4.21 -9.93
CA LYS A 15 -5.77 -3.63 -9.79
C LYS A 15 -5.69 -2.91 -8.45
N SER A 16 -4.57 -3.07 -7.76
CA SER A 16 -4.31 -2.36 -6.52
C SER A 16 -2.82 -2.04 -6.37
N THR A 17 -2.53 -1.00 -5.60
CA THR A 17 -1.17 -0.76 -5.10
C THR A 17 -1.13 -1.31 -3.69
N VAL A 18 -0.23 -2.25 -3.41
CA VAL A 18 -0.08 -2.88 -2.10
C VAL A 18 1.17 -2.34 -1.43
N ILE A 19 1.02 -1.87 -0.20
CA ILE A 19 2.09 -1.31 0.62
C ILE A 19 2.35 -2.30 1.76
N TYR A 20 3.58 -2.78 1.84
CA TYR A 20 4.08 -3.64 2.91
C TYR A 20 4.98 -2.81 3.83
N PRO A 21 4.43 -2.20 4.90
CA PRO A 21 5.22 -1.59 5.93
C PRO A 21 6.14 -2.61 6.60
N HIS A 22 7.32 -2.14 6.96
CA HIS A 22 8.25 -2.93 7.77
C HIS A 22 7.59 -3.29 9.11
N TYR A 23 7.85 -4.48 9.63
CA TYR A 23 7.18 -5.00 10.83
C TYR A 23 7.31 -4.07 12.06
N THR A 24 8.42 -3.33 12.16
CA THR A 24 8.64 -2.32 13.21
C THR A 24 7.66 -1.15 13.17
N ASN A 25 7.08 -0.86 12.00
CA ASN A 25 6.09 0.19 11.81
C ASN A 25 4.66 -0.34 11.98
N HIS A 26 4.44 -1.64 11.85
CA HIS A 26 3.12 -2.25 11.91
C HIS A 26 2.41 -1.99 13.24
N GLU A 27 3.09 -2.21 14.37
CA GLU A 27 2.54 -1.92 15.72
C GLU A 27 2.18 -0.44 15.88
N LYS A 28 3.02 0.48 15.36
CA LYS A 28 2.76 1.93 15.43
C LYS A 28 1.50 2.30 14.65
N ILE A 29 1.30 1.71 13.47
CA ILE A 29 0.11 1.93 12.64
C ILE A 29 -1.13 1.33 13.34
N ARG A 30 -1.02 0.12 13.89
CA ARG A 30 -2.08 -0.54 14.67
C ARG A 30 -2.57 0.35 15.81
N ILE A 31 -1.64 0.89 16.59
CA ILE A 31 -1.92 1.81 17.72
C ILE A 31 -2.58 3.09 17.22
N ARG A 32 -2.05 3.73 16.16
CA ARG A 32 -2.60 4.97 15.59
C ARG A 32 -4.05 4.81 15.14
N HIS A 33 -4.35 3.72 14.43
CA HIS A 33 -5.69 3.49 13.88
C HIS A 33 -6.63 2.75 14.84
N LYS A 34 -6.15 2.37 16.04
CA LYS A 34 -6.88 1.57 17.04
C LYS A 34 -7.56 0.33 16.44
N LYS A 35 -6.92 -0.28 15.44
CA LYS A 35 -7.50 -1.39 14.66
C LYS A 35 -6.55 -2.57 14.67
N ILE A 36 -7.03 -3.74 15.06
CA ILE A 36 -6.29 -5.00 14.92
C ILE A 36 -6.20 -5.32 13.43
N MET A 37 -4.98 -5.47 12.94
CA MET A 37 -4.70 -5.77 11.53
C MET A 37 -4.05 -7.16 11.48
N PRO A 38 -4.67 -8.16 10.83
CA PRO A 38 -4.10 -9.50 10.77
C PRO A 38 -2.92 -9.60 9.80
N THR A 39 -2.76 -8.62 8.91
CA THR A 39 -1.69 -8.57 7.91
C THR A 39 -0.99 -7.22 7.99
N THR A 40 0.30 -7.22 7.70
CA THR A 40 1.06 -5.98 7.54
C THR A 40 0.72 -5.25 6.26
N ALA A 41 0.12 -5.92 5.26
CA ALA A 41 -0.15 -5.36 3.94
C ALA A 41 -1.38 -4.44 3.91
N TYR A 42 -1.24 -3.32 3.23
CA TYR A 42 -2.29 -2.34 2.97
C TYR A 42 -2.54 -2.24 1.47
N SER A 43 -3.77 -2.46 1.03
CA SER A 43 -4.13 -2.36 -0.39
C SER A 43 -4.88 -1.07 -0.69
N LEU A 44 -4.42 -0.37 -1.72
CA LEU A 44 -5.10 0.77 -2.34
C LEU A 44 -5.73 0.28 -3.64
N VAL A 45 -7.03 0.01 -3.59
CA VAL A 45 -7.79 -0.50 -4.74
C VAL A 45 -7.98 0.62 -5.76
N TRP A 46 -7.53 0.38 -6.99
CA TRP A 46 -7.54 1.39 -8.07
C TRP A 46 -8.96 1.84 -8.47
N PHE A 47 -9.97 1.03 -8.16
CA PHE A 47 -11.37 1.31 -8.50
C PHE A 47 -11.88 2.67 -7.97
N PHE A 48 -11.41 3.08 -6.80
CA PHE A 48 -11.86 4.32 -6.15
C PHE A 48 -10.96 5.52 -6.42
N ILE A 49 -9.97 5.38 -7.31
CA ILE A 49 -8.96 6.40 -7.57
C ILE A 49 -9.11 6.85 -9.03
N GLU A 50 -9.21 8.15 -9.24
CA GLU A 50 -9.43 8.74 -10.57
C GLU A 50 -8.26 8.47 -11.53
N LYS A 51 -7.03 8.62 -11.04
CA LYS A 51 -5.80 8.42 -11.81
C LYS A 51 -4.84 7.47 -11.10
N PRO A 52 -5.18 6.17 -11.04
CA PRO A 52 -4.50 5.25 -10.14
C PRO A 52 -3.06 4.93 -10.55
N ARG A 53 -2.76 5.02 -11.85
CA ARG A 53 -1.40 4.83 -12.38
C ARG A 53 -0.48 6.01 -12.01
N GLU A 54 -0.98 7.24 -12.13
CA GLU A 54 -0.24 8.43 -11.71
C GLU A 54 0.03 8.38 -10.20
N MET A 55 -1.01 8.05 -9.40
CA MET A 55 -0.86 7.85 -7.96
C MET A 55 0.21 6.79 -7.64
N HIS A 56 0.18 5.62 -8.30
CA HIS A 56 1.18 4.58 -8.06
C HIS A 56 2.60 5.08 -8.34
N ASN A 57 2.83 5.74 -9.48
CA ASN A 57 4.15 6.25 -9.84
C ASN A 57 4.63 7.34 -8.86
N GLN A 58 3.77 8.31 -8.53
CA GLN A 58 4.09 9.36 -7.55
C GLN A 58 4.39 8.77 -6.17
N LEU A 59 3.66 7.72 -5.76
CA LEU A 59 3.89 7.03 -4.51
C LEU A 59 5.28 6.36 -4.50
N MET A 60 5.65 5.67 -5.59
CA MET A 60 6.98 5.06 -5.75
C MET A 60 8.09 6.11 -5.70
N GLU A 61 7.97 7.19 -6.49
CA GLU A 61 8.93 8.31 -6.53
C GLU A 61 9.10 8.93 -5.15
N THR A 62 8.00 9.30 -4.48
CA THR A 62 8.03 9.89 -3.13
C THR A 62 8.70 8.97 -2.10
N TRP A 63 8.53 7.65 -2.25
CA TRP A 63 9.15 6.69 -1.33
C TRP A 63 10.63 6.48 -1.61
N GLU A 64 11.05 6.59 -2.86
CA GLU A 64 12.46 6.55 -3.26
C GLU A 64 13.21 7.83 -2.87
N GLU A 65 12.56 8.99 -2.93
CA GLU A 65 13.14 10.28 -2.50
C GLU A 65 13.33 10.40 -0.98
N LYS A 66 12.58 9.62 -0.19
CA LYS A 66 12.72 9.56 1.29
C LYS A 66 13.85 8.64 1.76
N LYS A 67 14.62 8.08 0.83
CA LYS A 67 15.69 7.12 1.07
C LYS A 67 17.01 7.84 1.32
#